data_AF-C4J5N3-F1
#
_entry.id   AF-C4J5N3-F1
#
_cell.length_a   1.000
_cell.length_b   1.000
_cell.length_c   1.000
_cell.angle_alpha   90.00
_cell.angle_beta   90.00
_cell.angle_gamma   90.00
#
_symmetry.space_group_name_H-M   'P 1'
#
loop_
_entity.id
_entity.type
_entity.pdbx_description
1 polymer ?
#
loop_
_entity_poly.entity_id
_entity_poly.type
_entity_poly.pdbx_seq_one_letter_code
_entity_poly.pdbx_strand_id
1 'polypeptide(L)'
;MAPGGRRSNGETPTGQQQQQQQADGRRGCACGGFPVCACAGAAAVASAASSADMDRVAVAATEGQIGAVNDESWVAVDLSDDGLSSAADPGAVALEERPVFRTEKIKGVLLHPYRVLIFVRLIAFTLFVIWRISHRNPDALWLWVTSIAGEFWFGFSWLLDQLPKLNPINRVPDLGALRQRFDRADGTSRLPGLDIFVTTADPFKEPILSTANSILSILAADYPVERNTCYLSDDSGMLLTYEAMAEAAKFATVWVPFCRKHGIEPRGPESYFELKSHPYMGRSQEDFVNDRRRVRGDYDEFKARINGLENDIRQRSDAYNAARGLKDGEPRATWMADGTQWEGTWVEPSENHRKGDHAGIVLVSRRFLLLRASSTDTHVAE
;
A
#
# COMPACT_ATOMS: atom_id res chain seq x y z
N MET A 1 -21.69 -73.28 10.47
CA MET A 1 -21.52 -74.20 11.61
C MET A 1 -20.11 -74.04 12.14
N ALA A 2 -19.97 -73.57 13.38
CA ALA A 2 -18.71 -73.55 14.12
C ALA A 2 -18.33 -74.98 14.58
N PRO A 3 -17.08 -75.26 15.02
CA PRO A 3 -16.57 -74.83 16.34
C PRO A 3 -15.10 -74.33 16.27
N GLY A 4 -14.48 -73.63 17.22
CA GLY A 4 -14.73 -73.44 18.65
C GLY A 4 -13.71 -74.22 19.50
N GLY A 5 -12.62 -73.60 19.98
CA GLY A 5 -11.63 -74.23 20.87
C GLY A 5 -10.59 -73.25 21.45
N ARG A 6 -10.27 -73.38 22.74
CA ARG A 6 -9.73 -72.39 23.71
C ARG A 6 -8.20 -72.42 23.96
N ARG A 7 -7.65 -71.26 24.40
CA ARG A 7 -6.62 -70.95 25.46
C ARG A 7 -5.24 -71.68 25.38
N SER A 8 -4.04 -71.13 25.61
CA SER A 8 -3.52 -70.16 26.61
C SER A 8 -1.99 -69.94 26.42
N ASN A 9 -1.49 -68.78 26.92
CA ASN A 9 -0.16 -68.52 27.53
C ASN A 9 1.14 -68.44 26.70
N GLY A 10 1.94 -67.42 27.04
CA GLY A 10 3.40 -67.56 27.21
C GLY A 10 4.27 -66.71 26.29
N GLU A 11 5.11 -65.86 26.89
CA GLU A 11 6.02 -64.89 26.27
C GLU A 11 7.18 -65.50 25.43
N THR A 12 7.63 -64.66 24.48
CA THR A 12 8.84 -64.56 23.62
C THR A 12 10.15 -65.28 24.02
N PRO A 13 11.21 -65.42 23.15
CA PRO A 13 11.56 -64.56 22.01
C PRO A 13 12.22 -65.21 20.74
N THR A 14 12.55 -64.33 19.79
CA THR A 14 13.59 -64.38 18.74
C THR A 14 13.39 -65.20 17.46
N GLY A 15 13.26 -64.47 16.34
CA GLY A 15 14.04 -64.72 15.11
C GLY A 15 13.28 -64.75 13.78
N GLN A 16 13.21 -63.59 13.10
CA GLN A 16 13.25 -63.38 11.62
C GLN A 16 12.12 -64.03 10.78
N GLN A 17 11.37 -63.43 9.85
CA GLN A 17 11.43 -62.33 8.87
C GLN A 17 9.94 -62.20 8.40
N GLN A 18 9.29 -61.09 8.00
CA GLN A 18 9.54 -60.18 6.88
C GLN A 18 8.33 -59.20 6.80
N GLN A 19 8.58 -57.92 6.47
CA GLN A 19 7.70 -56.92 5.80
C GLN A 19 6.35 -56.55 6.49
N GLN A 20 5.88 -55.31 6.60
CA GLN A 20 6.12 -54.05 5.89
C GLN A 20 5.34 -52.97 6.68
N GLN A 21 5.94 -51.83 7.04
CA GLN A 21 5.28 -50.51 7.00
C GLN A 21 6.23 -49.38 7.42
N GLN A 22 6.16 -48.30 6.65
CA GLN A 22 7.05 -47.15 6.59
C GLN A 22 6.87 -46.20 7.78
N ALA A 23 7.99 -45.72 8.34
CA ALA A 23 8.06 -44.50 9.13
C ALA A 23 9.38 -43.76 8.83
N ASP A 24 9.20 -42.49 8.44
CA ASP A 24 10.01 -41.27 8.59
C ASP A 24 11.54 -41.26 8.40
N GLY A 25 12.03 -40.18 7.77
CA GLY A 25 13.45 -40.03 7.41
C GLY A 25 13.90 -38.59 7.23
N ARG A 26 13.82 -37.76 8.28
CA ARG A 26 14.69 -36.58 8.43
C ARG A 26 16.12 -37.02 8.76
N ARG A 27 17.09 -36.72 7.88
CA ARG A 27 18.52 -36.68 8.20
C ARG A 27 19.11 -35.36 7.71
N GLY A 28 19.83 -34.68 8.59
CA GLY A 28 20.75 -33.60 8.23
C GLY A 28 22.04 -34.14 7.60
N CYS A 29 22.71 -33.27 6.85
CA CYS A 29 24.10 -33.43 6.46
C CYS A 29 24.80 -32.07 6.49
N ALA A 30 26.00 -32.05 7.06
CA ALA A 30 26.96 -30.96 7.00
C ALA A 30 28.05 -31.33 5.99
N CYS A 31 28.37 -30.43 5.06
CA CYS A 31 29.62 -30.45 4.27
C CYS A 31 29.99 -29.00 3.91
N GLY A 32 31.25 -28.60 4.17
CA GLY A 32 31.84 -27.37 3.63
C GLY A 32 32.39 -27.56 2.21
N GLY A 33 32.75 -26.45 1.57
CA GLY A 33 33.52 -26.41 0.31
C GLY A 33 32.86 -25.57 -0.78
N PHE A 34 33.52 -24.47 -1.16
CA PHE A 34 33.19 -23.65 -2.34
C PHE A 34 33.15 -24.48 -3.64
N PRO A 35 32.30 -24.08 -4.61
CA PRO A 35 32.89 -23.56 -5.84
C PRO A 35 32.18 -22.32 -6.40
N VAL A 36 32.98 -21.45 -7.00
CA VAL A 36 32.57 -20.28 -7.80
C VAL A 36 32.07 -20.76 -9.16
N CYS A 37 30.93 -20.26 -9.62
CA CYS A 37 30.65 -20.14 -11.05
C CYS A 37 29.92 -18.83 -11.31
N ALA A 38 30.56 -17.98 -12.11
CA ALA A 38 30.07 -16.70 -12.58
C ALA A 38 29.20 -16.92 -13.82
N CYS A 39 27.99 -16.36 -13.84
CA CYS A 39 27.25 -16.02 -15.05
C CYS A 39 26.51 -14.70 -14.85
N ALA A 40 26.55 -13.89 -15.90
CA ALA A 40 26.30 -12.47 -15.94
C ALA A 40 24.81 -12.07 -15.87
N GLY A 41 24.59 -10.82 -15.45
CA GLY A 41 23.69 -9.90 -16.16
C GLY A 41 22.19 -10.14 -16.07
N ALA A 42 21.58 -9.71 -14.96
CA ALA A 42 20.29 -9.02 -14.99
C ALA A 42 20.17 -8.16 -13.74
N ALA A 43 20.05 -6.85 -13.92
CA ALA A 43 19.76 -5.91 -12.85
C ALA A 43 18.37 -6.21 -12.29
N ALA A 44 18.30 -6.96 -11.19
CA ALA A 44 17.11 -7.07 -10.38
C ALA A 44 16.95 -5.77 -9.59
N VAL A 45 16.00 -4.94 -10.01
CA VAL A 45 15.47 -3.83 -9.22
C VAL A 45 14.78 -4.47 -8.01
N ALA A 46 15.46 -4.51 -6.88
CA ALA A 46 14.91 -5.06 -5.65
C ALA A 46 13.86 -4.09 -5.07
N SER A 47 12.59 -4.29 -5.45
CA SER A 47 11.46 -3.87 -4.62
C SER A 47 11.38 -4.82 -3.41
N ALA A 48 12.20 -4.55 -2.40
CA ALA A 48 12.10 -5.21 -1.10
C ALA A 48 11.46 -4.26 -0.09
N ALA A 49 10.24 -3.79 -0.38
CA ALA A 49 9.29 -3.42 0.67
C ALA A 49 8.53 -4.70 1.02
N SER A 50 9.21 -5.64 1.68
CA SER A 50 8.58 -6.86 2.18
C SER A 50 7.70 -6.52 3.37
N SER A 51 6.49 -7.08 3.36
CA SER A 51 5.37 -7.09 4.29
C SER A 51 5.62 -7.21 5.81
N ALA A 52 6.85 -7.05 6.30
CA ALA A 52 7.19 -7.11 7.72
C ALA A 52 6.95 -5.79 8.49
N ASP A 53 6.69 -4.67 7.79
CA ASP A 53 6.47 -3.37 8.43
C ASP A 53 4.99 -3.04 8.72
N MET A 54 4.04 -3.81 8.16
CA MET A 54 2.62 -3.62 8.49
C MET A 54 2.22 -4.21 9.85
N ASP A 55 2.89 -5.27 10.31
CA ASP A 55 2.60 -5.90 11.62
C ASP A 55 3.07 -5.06 12.82
N ARG A 56 4.03 -4.14 12.60
CA ARG A 56 4.45 -3.18 13.64
C ARG A 56 3.54 -1.97 13.75
N VAL A 57 2.76 -1.66 12.72
CA VAL A 57 1.81 -0.54 12.72
C VAL A 57 0.51 -0.93 13.43
N ALA A 58 0.10 -2.21 13.42
CA ALA A 58 -1.17 -2.66 13.99
C ALA A 58 -1.19 -2.81 15.53
N VAL A 59 -0.02 -2.92 16.18
CA VAL A 59 0.07 -3.07 17.66
C VAL A 59 0.31 -1.73 18.37
N ALA A 60 0.66 -0.67 17.64
CA ALA A 60 0.98 0.65 18.17
C ALA A 60 -0.24 1.60 18.27
N ALA A 61 -1.48 1.08 18.24
CA ALA A 61 -2.70 1.88 18.25
C ALA A 61 -3.42 1.93 19.62
N THR A 62 -2.78 1.49 20.72
CA THR A 62 -3.40 1.50 22.06
C THR A 62 -2.78 2.42 23.10
N GLU A 63 -1.76 3.20 22.79
CA GLU A 63 -1.37 4.34 23.61
C GLU A 63 -1.05 5.52 22.68
N GLY A 64 -1.57 6.70 23.01
CA GLY A 64 -1.32 7.92 22.26
C GLY A 64 0.15 8.28 22.26
N GLN A 65 0.89 7.74 21.30
CA GLN A 65 2.24 8.13 20.91
C GLN A 65 2.55 7.38 19.61
N ILE A 66 2.00 7.87 18.50
CA ILE A 66 2.73 7.74 17.21
C ILE A 66 4.10 8.33 17.50
N GLY A 67 5.16 7.57 17.24
CA GLY A 67 6.54 7.92 17.56
C GLY A 67 6.88 9.35 17.16
N ALA A 68 6.62 10.29 18.06
CA ALA A 68 7.23 11.58 18.10
C ALA A 68 8.68 11.28 18.38
N VAL A 69 9.52 11.32 17.35
CA VAL A 69 10.90 11.74 17.57
C VAL A 69 10.78 13.02 18.36
N ASN A 70 11.00 12.95 19.69
CA ASN A 70 10.74 13.99 20.67
C ASN A 70 10.57 15.37 20.01
N ASP A 71 9.34 15.91 20.00
CA ASP A 71 9.01 17.22 19.41
C ASP A 71 9.96 18.33 19.92
N GLU A 72 10.63 18.10 21.05
CA GLU A 72 11.70 18.92 21.59
C GLU A 72 12.95 19.05 20.70
N SER A 73 13.15 18.25 19.66
CA SER A 73 14.36 18.30 18.83
C SER A 73 14.26 19.29 17.65
N TRP A 74 13.05 19.72 17.32
CA TRP A 74 12.76 20.64 16.23
C TRP A 74 12.48 22.05 16.78
N VAL A 75 12.87 23.07 16.02
CA VAL A 75 12.67 24.48 16.35
C VAL A 75 12.03 25.14 15.14
N ALA A 76 10.91 25.82 15.38
CA ALA A 76 10.27 26.67 14.38
C ALA A 76 11.27 27.72 13.87
N VAL A 77 11.33 27.86 12.56
CA VAL A 77 12.05 28.96 11.93
C VAL A 77 11.07 30.13 11.85
N ASP A 78 11.28 31.15 12.66
CA ASP A 78 10.58 32.42 12.50
C ASP A 78 11.06 33.06 11.19
N LEU A 79 10.18 33.07 10.19
CA LEU A 79 10.41 33.74 8.90
C LEU A 79 10.07 35.23 8.96
N SER A 80 9.83 35.78 10.16
CA SER A 80 9.47 37.17 10.39
C SER A 80 10.70 37.97 10.81
N ASP A 81 11.63 38.20 9.88
CA ASP A 81 12.61 39.27 10.05
C ASP A 81 13.10 39.80 8.69
N ASP A 82 12.16 40.28 7.87
CA ASP A 82 12.45 41.32 6.89
C ASP A 82 11.63 42.55 7.32
N GLY A 83 12.29 43.44 8.04
CA GLY A 83 11.67 44.61 8.67
C GLY A 83 10.97 45.52 7.67
N LEU A 84 9.63 45.54 7.72
CA LEU A 84 8.84 46.66 7.26
C LEU A 84 7.69 46.94 8.24
N SER A 85 7.92 47.93 9.10
CA SER A 85 6.90 48.52 9.95
C SER A 85 5.90 49.31 9.11
N SER A 86 4.62 48.95 9.19
CA SER A 86 3.52 49.85 8.81
C SER A 86 2.33 49.58 9.72
N ALA A 87 2.06 50.54 10.61
CA ALA A 87 0.94 50.53 11.52
C ALA A 87 -0.40 50.65 10.76
N ALA A 88 -1.14 49.55 10.67
CA ALA A 88 -2.57 49.54 10.39
C ALA A 88 -3.21 48.30 11.02
N ASP A 89 -4.32 48.51 11.73
CA ASP A 89 -5.21 47.57 12.45
C ASP A 89 -4.70 46.12 12.70
N PRO A 90 -4.19 45.79 13.91
CA PRO A 90 -3.42 44.57 14.17
C PRO A 90 -4.23 43.27 14.20
N GLY A 91 -5.56 43.34 14.19
CA GLY A 91 -6.41 42.16 14.36
C GLY A 91 -6.76 41.42 13.07
N ALA A 92 -6.98 42.14 11.97
CA ALA A 92 -7.50 41.58 10.73
C ALA A 92 -6.40 41.30 9.70
N VAL A 93 -5.38 42.17 9.61
CA VAL A 93 -4.27 42.02 8.65
C VAL A 93 -3.30 40.92 9.08
N ALA A 94 -3.08 40.76 10.39
CA ALA A 94 -2.15 39.76 10.95
C ALA A 94 -2.62 38.29 10.79
N LEU A 95 -3.91 38.07 10.51
CA LEU A 95 -4.47 36.72 10.32
C LEU A 95 -4.37 36.25 8.87
N GLU A 96 -4.49 37.17 7.91
CA GLU A 96 -4.32 36.84 6.49
C GLU A 96 -2.87 36.52 6.13
N GLU A 97 -1.88 36.91 6.93
CA GLU A 97 -0.45 36.70 6.66
C GLU A 97 0.15 35.41 7.27
N ARG A 98 -0.58 34.69 8.14
CA ARG A 98 -0.06 33.47 8.78
C ARG A 98 0.28 32.36 7.77
N PRO A 99 1.55 31.94 7.64
CA PRO A 99 1.93 30.96 6.62
C PRO A 99 1.22 29.62 6.83
N VAL A 100 0.67 29.05 5.75
CA VAL A 100 -0.02 27.74 5.77
C VAL A 100 0.93 26.61 6.16
N PHE A 101 2.23 26.79 5.90
CA PHE A 101 3.26 25.82 6.26
C PHE A 101 4.29 26.49 7.16
N ARG A 102 4.55 25.86 8.31
CA ARG A 102 5.67 26.23 9.20
C ARG A 102 6.86 25.36 8.87
N THR A 103 8.02 25.99 8.73
CA THR A 103 9.28 25.24 8.57
C THR A 103 9.93 25.08 9.93
N GLU A 104 10.31 23.86 10.28
CA GLU A 104 11.01 23.54 11.51
C GLU A 104 12.38 22.96 11.15
N LYS A 105 13.42 23.40 11.87
CA LYS A 105 14.79 22.91 11.74
C LYS A 105 15.20 22.17 13.01
N ILE A 106 16.04 21.16 12.87
CA ILE A 106 16.62 20.49 14.04
C ILE A 106 17.46 21.49 14.83
N LYS A 107 17.39 21.42 16.16
CA LYS A 107 18.26 22.18 17.08
C LYS A 107 19.71 22.06 16.64
N GLY A 108 20.40 23.20 16.49
CA GLY A 108 21.81 23.23 16.11
C GLY A 108 22.70 22.39 17.02
N VAL A 109 22.39 22.32 18.31
CA VAL A 109 23.10 21.50 19.31
C VAL A 109 23.15 20.01 18.93
N LEU A 110 22.12 19.49 18.26
CA LEU A 110 22.08 18.10 17.78
C LEU A 110 22.68 17.96 16.38
N LEU A 111 22.48 18.96 15.52
CA LEU A 111 22.89 18.90 14.11
C LEU A 111 24.38 19.15 13.89
N HIS A 112 24.99 20.09 14.64
CA HIS A 112 26.42 20.39 14.52
C HIS A 112 27.35 19.22 14.86
N PRO A 113 27.18 18.46 15.97
CA PRO A 113 28.04 17.31 16.24
C PRO A 113 27.89 16.21 15.17
N TYR A 114 26.68 16.00 14.64
CA TYR A 114 26.44 15.08 13.53
C TYR A 114 27.22 15.48 12.26
N ARG A 115 27.19 16.77 11.88
CA ARG A 115 27.97 17.28 10.74
C ARG A 115 29.48 17.12 10.94
N VAL A 116 29.97 17.36 12.16
CA VAL A 116 31.39 17.16 12.49
C VAL A 116 31.77 15.68 12.36
N LEU A 117 30.94 14.74 12.84
CA LEU A 117 31.21 13.31 12.70
C LEU A 117 31.26 12.86 11.23
N ILE A 118 30.37 13.37 10.37
CA ILE A 118 30.42 13.11 8.92
C ILE A 118 31.75 13.62 8.35
N PHE A 119 32.15 14.83 8.71
CA PHE A 119 33.39 15.43 8.21
C PHE A 119 34.63 14.65 8.66
N VAL A 120 34.70 14.21 9.93
CA VAL A 120 35.77 13.37 10.45
C VAL A 120 35.82 12.02 9.71
N ARG A 121 34.66 11.40 9.47
CA ARG A 121 34.58 10.15 8.70
C ARG A 121 35.03 10.32 7.25
N LEU A 122 34.73 11.46 6.63
CA LEU A 122 35.21 11.79 5.30
C LEU A 122 36.73 11.91 5.26
N ILE A 123 37.34 12.60 6.23
CA ILE A 123 38.80 12.66 6.35
C ILE A 123 39.40 11.27 6.51
N ALA A 124 38.86 10.45 7.43
CA ALA A 124 39.33 9.10 7.68
C ALA A 124 39.24 8.23 6.41
N PHE A 125 38.14 8.34 5.65
CA PHE A 125 37.97 7.63 4.39
C PHE A 125 38.97 8.10 3.33
N THR A 126 39.20 9.41 3.17
CA THR A 126 40.19 9.94 2.24
C THR A 126 41.60 9.45 2.59
N LEU A 127 41.99 9.48 3.86
CA LEU A 127 43.28 8.96 4.31
C LEU A 127 43.41 7.46 4.07
N PHE A 128 42.33 6.69 4.31
CA PHE A 128 42.28 5.27 4.03
C PHE A 128 42.50 4.97 2.54
N VAL A 129 41.79 5.67 1.64
CA VAL A 129 41.95 5.50 0.18
C VAL A 129 43.36 5.89 -0.27
N ILE A 130 43.92 6.99 0.22
CA ILE A 130 45.31 7.39 -0.07
C ILE A 130 46.29 6.29 0.35
N TRP A 131 46.17 5.82 1.60
CA TRP A 131 47.02 4.74 2.11
C TRP A 131 46.88 3.47 1.27
N ARG A 132 45.65 3.12 0.86
CA ARG A 132 45.34 1.93 0.08
C ARG A 132 45.96 1.98 -1.32
N ILE A 133 45.93 3.15 -1.97
CA ILE A 133 46.55 3.40 -3.27
C ILE A 133 48.08 3.32 -3.17
N SER A 134 48.67 3.85 -2.09
CA SER A 134 50.13 3.81 -1.87
C SER A 134 50.65 2.40 -1.54
N HIS A 135 49.85 1.53 -0.92
CA HIS A 135 50.23 0.16 -0.55
C HIS A 135 49.67 -0.86 -1.55
N ARG A 136 50.33 -0.92 -2.71
CA ARG A 136 49.98 -1.86 -3.79
C ARG A 136 50.37 -3.28 -3.45
N ASN A 137 49.50 -4.25 -3.77
CA ASN A 137 49.84 -5.67 -3.76
C ASN A 137 50.30 -6.11 -5.17
N PRO A 138 51.61 -6.32 -5.40
CA PRO A 138 52.14 -6.72 -6.71
C PRO A 138 51.76 -8.15 -7.11
N ASP A 139 51.50 -9.04 -6.14
CA ASP A 139 51.24 -10.46 -6.38
C ASP A 139 49.80 -10.72 -6.87
N ALA A 140 48.87 -9.81 -6.61
CA ALA A 140 47.45 -9.94 -6.92
C ALA A 140 46.83 -8.62 -7.42
N LEU A 141 47.41 -8.08 -8.49
CA LEU A 141 47.11 -6.74 -9.02
C LEU A 141 45.64 -6.56 -9.43
N TRP A 142 45.02 -7.56 -10.07
CA TRP A 142 43.61 -7.51 -10.47
C TRP A 142 42.64 -7.50 -9.30
N LEU A 143 42.90 -8.31 -8.26
CA LEU A 143 42.11 -8.30 -7.03
C LEU A 143 42.24 -6.95 -6.30
N TRP A 144 43.45 -6.38 -6.28
CA TRP A 144 43.71 -5.07 -5.69
C TRP A 144 42.97 -3.94 -6.42
N VAL A 145 43.02 -3.88 -7.76
CA VAL A 145 42.29 -2.88 -8.56
C VAL A 145 40.78 -3.01 -8.36
N THR A 146 40.24 -4.23 -8.39
CA THR A 146 38.81 -4.48 -8.21
C THR A 146 38.35 -4.06 -6.80
N SER A 147 39.15 -4.35 -5.77
CA SER A 147 38.89 -3.92 -4.39
C SER A 147 38.86 -2.40 -4.27
N ILE A 148 39.84 -1.68 -4.84
CA ILE A 148 39.88 -0.21 -4.79
C ILE A 148 38.72 0.41 -5.56
N ALA A 149 38.38 -0.12 -6.73
CA ALA A 149 37.23 0.35 -7.49
C ALA A 149 35.92 0.18 -6.67
N GLY A 150 35.76 -0.95 -5.99
CA GLY A 150 34.62 -1.18 -5.08
C GLY A 150 34.60 -0.24 -3.88
N GLU A 151 35.74 -0.02 -3.22
CA GLU A 151 35.87 0.90 -2.09
C GLU A 151 35.56 2.36 -2.49
N PHE A 152 36.04 2.79 -3.67
CA PHE A 152 35.71 4.10 -4.20
C PHE A 152 34.21 4.24 -4.51
N TRP A 153 33.62 3.22 -5.15
CA TRP A 153 32.19 3.21 -5.45
C TRP A 153 31.33 3.27 -4.18
N PHE A 154 31.67 2.47 -3.16
CA PHE A 154 30.97 2.50 -1.88
C PHE A 154 31.17 3.80 -1.13
N GLY A 155 32.38 4.36 -1.12
CA GLY A 155 32.66 5.65 -0.50
C GLY A 155 31.94 6.82 -1.18
N PHE A 156 31.90 6.81 -2.52
CA PHE A 156 31.13 7.78 -3.30
C PHE A 156 29.63 7.64 -3.06
N SER A 157 29.09 6.41 -3.07
CA SER A 157 27.69 6.14 -2.75
C SER A 157 27.33 6.59 -1.33
N TRP A 158 28.19 6.33 -0.36
CA TRP A 158 28.03 6.81 1.01
C TRP A 158 28.05 8.34 1.09
N LEU A 159 28.99 9.00 0.40
CA LEU A 159 29.06 10.47 0.37
C LEU A 159 27.76 11.07 -0.19
N LEU A 160 27.27 10.54 -1.31
CA LEU A 160 26.00 10.96 -1.90
C LEU A 160 24.82 10.76 -0.94
N ASP A 161 24.80 9.67 -0.17
CA ASP A 161 23.78 9.41 0.86
C ASP A 161 23.87 10.38 2.05
N GLN A 162 25.06 10.90 2.38
CA GLN A 162 25.21 11.89 3.47
C GLN A 162 24.77 13.30 3.06
N LEU A 163 24.92 13.69 1.79
CA LEU A 163 24.63 15.07 1.35
C LEU A 163 23.20 15.55 1.69
N PRO A 164 22.12 14.77 1.42
CA PRO A 164 20.75 15.17 1.81
C PRO A 164 20.56 15.29 3.32
N LYS A 165 21.33 14.56 4.12
CA LYS A 165 21.21 14.49 5.60
C LYS A 165 21.89 15.67 6.30
N LEU A 166 22.67 16.47 5.59
CA LEU A 166 23.38 17.62 6.17
C LEU A 166 22.43 18.74 6.59
N ASN A 167 21.25 18.88 5.97
CA ASN A 167 20.29 19.92 6.28
C ASN A 167 18.85 19.37 6.30
N PRO A 168 18.49 18.61 7.33
CA PRO A 168 17.13 18.10 7.49
C PRO A 168 16.17 19.28 7.75
N ILE A 169 15.06 19.31 7.01
CA ILE A 169 14.02 20.33 7.11
C ILE A 169 12.70 19.59 7.32
N ASN A 170 11.98 19.93 8.38
CA ASN A 170 10.60 19.49 8.59
C ASN A 170 9.65 20.62 8.18
N ARG A 171 8.51 20.27 7.58
CA ARG A 171 7.46 21.23 7.22
C ARG A 171 6.15 20.75 7.79
N VAL A 172 5.58 21.54 8.70
CA VAL A 172 4.33 21.22 9.38
C VAL A 172 3.22 22.10 8.82
N PRO A 173 2.12 21.53 8.31
CA PRO A 173 0.97 22.31 7.85
C PRO A 173 0.19 22.86 9.04
N ASP A 174 -0.18 24.14 8.98
CA ASP A 174 -1.11 24.77 9.92
C ASP A 174 -2.54 24.65 9.38
N LEU A 175 -3.25 23.62 9.84
CA LEU A 175 -4.63 23.35 9.44
C LEU A 175 -5.59 24.47 9.90
N GLY A 176 -5.28 25.19 10.98
CA GLY A 176 -6.08 26.31 11.46
C GLY A 176 -6.00 27.50 10.49
N ALA A 177 -4.78 27.85 10.09
CA ALA A 177 -4.56 28.88 9.08
C ALA A 177 -5.15 28.49 7.72
N LEU A 178 -5.07 27.21 7.34
CA LEU A 178 -5.69 26.70 6.11
C LEU A 178 -7.21 26.87 6.12
N ARG A 179 -7.89 26.39 7.18
CA ARG A 179 -9.35 26.52 7.32
C ARG A 179 -9.78 27.99 7.31
N GLN A 180 -9.09 28.85 8.04
CA GLN A 180 -9.42 30.28 8.08
C GLN A 180 -9.30 30.98 6.71
N ARG A 181 -8.32 30.59 5.88
CA ARG A 181 -8.06 31.21 4.57
C ARG A 181 -8.97 30.69 3.46
N PHE A 182 -9.40 29.43 3.53
CA PHE A 182 -10.08 28.77 2.42
C PHE A 182 -11.53 28.40 2.71
N ASP A 183 -11.91 28.17 3.98
CA ASP A 183 -13.30 27.87 4.33
C ASP A 183 -14.10 29.17 4.47
N ARG A 184 -15.31 29.17 3.92
CA ARG A 184 -16.23 30.30 3.98
C ARG A 184 -17.29 30.07 5.05
N ALA A 185 -17.87 31.18 5.53
CA ALA A 185 -18.96 31.15 6.51
C ALA A 185 -20.24 30.47 6.00
N ASP A 186 -20.40 30.33 4.68
CA ASP A 186 -21.52 29.62 4.03
C ASP A 186 -21.36 28.08 4.04
N GLY A 187 -20.26 27.56 4.58
CA GLY A 187 -19.95 26.13 4.61
C GLY A 187 -19.32 25.58 3.33
N THR A 188 -19.08 26.44 2.33
CA THR A 188 -18.29 26.08 1.13
C THR A 188 -16.81 26.34 1.36
N SER A 189 -15.95 25.68 0.59
CA SER A 189 -14.50 25.88 0.67
C SER A 189 -13.93 26.27 -0.68
N ARG A 190 -12.93 27.16 -0.69
CA ARG A 190 -12.20 27.59 -1.90
C ARG A 190 -10.98 26.69 -2.20
N LEU A 191 -10.86 25.56 -1.52
CA LEU A 191 -9.82 24.56 -1.78
C LEU A 191 -9.84 24.07 -3.23
N PRO A 192 -8.70 23.72 -3.86
CA PRO A 192 -8.69 23.25 -5.24
C PRO A 192 -9.50 21.95 -5.45
N GLY A 193 -9.80 21.61 -6.69
CA GLY A 193 -10.23 20.24 -7.03
C GLY A 193 -9.08 19.26 -6.74
N LEU A 194 -9.42 18.11 -6.19
CA LEU A 194 -8.49 17.02 -5.88
C LEU A 194 -8.94 15.78 -6.65
N ASP A 195 -8.09 15.36 -7.57
CA ASP A 195 -8.27 14.17 -8.40
C ASP A 195 -7.30 13.09 -7.93
N ILE A 196 -7.83 11.97 -7.45
CA ILE A 196 -7.04 10.88 -6.90
C ILE A 196 -7.10 9.69 -7.85
N PHE A 197 -5.92 9.27 -8.32
CA PHE A 197 -5.79 8.12 -9.21
C PHE A 197 -5.39 6.88 -8.41
N VAL A 198 -6.19 5.82 -8.55
CA VAL A 198 -5.91 4.48 -8.05
C VAL A 198 -5.65 3.60 -9.27
N THR A 199 -4.54 2.89 -9.29
CA THR A 199 -4.19 1.95 -10.37
C THR A 199 -4.19 0.53 -9.84
N THR A 200 -4.84 -0.39 -10.52
CA THR A 200 -4.80 -1.83 -10.20
C THR A 200 -4.44 -2.63 -11.44
N ALA A 201 -3.60 -3.64 -11.25
CA ALA A 201 -3.02 -4.39 -12.36
C ALA A 201 -3.81 -5.67 -12.69
N ASP A 202 -4.28 -6.36 -11.66
CA ASP A 202 -4.92 -7.67 -11.79
C ASP A 202 -5.70 -8.07 -10.52
N PRO A 203 -7.02 -8.32 -10.61
CA PRO A 203 -7.83 -8.70 -9.47
C PRO A 203 -7.46 -10.07 -8.86
N PHE A 204 -6.69 -10.90 -9.58
CA PHE A 204 -6.19 -12.17 -9.04
C PHE A 204 -4.84 -12.05 -8.34
N LYS A 205 -4.04 -11.02 -8.67
CA LYS A 205 -2.73 -10.76 -8.03
C LYS A 205 -2.88 -9.85 -6.81
N GLU A 206 -3.85 -8.94 -6.86
CA GLU A 206 -4.15 -7.97 -5.82
C GLU A 206 -5.55 -8.27 -5.25
N PRO A 207 -5.72 -8.40 -3.93
CA PRO A 207 -7.04 -8.66 -3.35
C PRO A 207 -7.95 -7.44 -3.59
N ILE A 208 -9.01 -7.63 -4.39
CA ILE A 208 -9.94 -6.56 -4.78
C ILE A 208 -10.54 -5.85 -3.56
N LEU A 209 -10.76 -6.58 -2.47
CA LEU A 209 -11.25 -6.00 -1.21
C LEU A 209 -10.30 -4.92 -0.66
N SER A 210 -8.99 -5.08 -0.79
CA SER A 210 -8.01 -4.07 -0.37
C SER A 210 -8.09 -2.81 -1.23
N THR A 211 -8.23 -2.99 -2.55
CA THR A 211 -8.46 -1.87 -3.50
C THR A 211 -9.74 -1.13 -3.17
N ALA A 212 -10.83 -1.86 -2.90
CA ALA A 212 -12.10 -1.27 -2.51
C ALA A 212 -12.02 -0.51 -1.16
N ASN A 213 -11.32 -1.07 -0.16
CA ASN A 213 -11.08 -0.39 1.12
C ASN A 213 -10.29 0.91 0.95
N SER A 214 -9.28 0.92 0.08
CA SER A 214 -8.48 2.11 -0.23
C SER A 214 -9.34 3.19 -0.87
N ILE A 215 -10.18 2.81 -1.83
CA ILE A 215 -11.14 3.70 -2.49
C ILE A 215 -12.17 4.26 -1.49
N LEU A 216 -12.72 3.43 -0.61
CA LEU A 216 -13.64 3.86 0.44
C LEU A 216 -13.00 4.85 1.41
N SER A 217 -11.72 4.64 1.74
CA SER A 217 -10.92 5.56 2.56
C SER A 217 -10.74 6.92 1.86
N ILE A 218 -10.41 6.91 0.56
CA ILE A 218 -10.26 8.11 -0.28
C ILE A 218 -11.56 8.92 -0.32
N LEU A 219 -12.70 8.27 -0.57
CA LEU A 219 -13.99 8.96 -0.59
C LEU A 219 -14.40 9.52 0.78
N ALA A 220 -13.97 8.86 1.85
CA ALA A 220 -14.25 9.26 3.22
C ALA A 220 -13.27 10.31 3.76
N ALA A 221 -12.32 10.79 2.94
CA ALA A 221 -11.39 11.86 3.31
C ALA A 221 -12.14 13.14 3.75
N ASP A 222 -11.53 13.87 4.69
CA ASP A 222 -12.04 15.15 5.20
C ASP A 222 -11.76 16.27 4.17
N TYR A 223 -12.49 16.21 3.06
CA TYR A 223 -12.43 17.16 1.96
C TYR A 223 -13.84 17.46 1.42
N PRO A 224 -14.08 18.66 0.84
CA PRO A 224 -15.36 18.95 0.18
C PRO A 224 -15.72 17.90 -0.87
N VAL A 225 -16.94 17.33 -0.77
CA VAL A 225 -17.40 16.24 -1.67
C VAL A 225 -17.42 16.65 -3.13
N GLU A 226 -17.70 17.92 -3.41
CA GLU A 226 -17.76 18.48 -4.75
C GLU A 226 -16.38 18.66 -5.37
N ARG A 227 -15.31 18.52 -4.58
CA ARG A 227 -13.92 18.73 -4.99
C ARG A 227 -13.03 17.50 -4.79
N ASN A 228 -13.57 16.37 -4.33
CA ASN A 228 -12.82 15.14 -4.17
C ASN A 228 -13.33 14.12 -5.19
N THR A 229 -12.54 13.85 -6.22
CA THR A 229 -12.86 12.85 -7.24
C THR A 229 -11.84 11.70 -7.17
N CYS A 230 -12.35 10.48 -7.40
CA CYS A 230 -11.53 9.28 -7.40
C CYS A 230 -11.66 8.59 -8.75
N TYR A 231 -10.51 8.38 -9.39
CA TYR A 231 -10.34 7.66 -10.64
C TYR A 231 -9.73 6.29 -10.34
N LEU A 232 -10.30 5.24 -10.92
CA LEU A 232 -9.69 3.90 -10.88
C LEU A 232 -9.28 3.50 -12.29
N SER A 233 -7.99 3.24 -12.46
CA SER A 233 -7.40 2.66 -13.67
C SER A 233 -7.15 1.18 -13.46
N ASP A 234 -7.77 0.33 -14.27
CA ASP A 234 -7.62 -1.12 -14.20
C ASP A 234 -6.99 -1.69 -15.48
N ASP A 235 -5.78 -2.25 -15.36
CA ASP A 235 -5.06 -2.88 -16.48
C ASP A 235 -5.56 -4.30 -16.81
N SER A 236 -6.38 -4.89 -15.96
CA SER A 236 -7.00 -6.19 -16.21
C SER A 236 -8.23 -6.05 -17.11
N GLY A 237 -9.06 -5.03 -16.90
CA GLY A 237 -10.31 -4.81 -17.65
C GLY A 237 -11.29 -5.96 -17.45
N MET A 238 -11.19 -6.66 -16.33
CA MET A 238 -12.05 -7.78 -16.01
C MET A 238 -13.37 -7.31 -15.42
N LEU A 239 -14.45 -8.03 -15.72
CA LEU A 239 -15.77 -7.76 -15.16
C LEU A 239 -15.78 -7.77 -13.62
N LEU A 240 -14.92 -8.61 -13.04
CA LEU A 240 -14.76 -8.77 -11.59
C LEU A 240 -14.39 -7.45 -10.89
N THR A 241 -13.43 -6.69 -11.43
CA THR A 241 -13.06 -5.38 -10.89
C THR A 241 -14.24 -4.41 -10.99
N TYR A 242 -14.92 -4.37 -12.14
CA TYR A 242 -16.06 -3.48 -12.35
C TYR A 242 -17.20 -3.73 -11.35
N GLU A 243 -17.66 -4.97 -11.20
CA GLU A 243 -18.77 -5.29 -10.30
C GLU A 243 -18.36 -5.07 -8.83
N ALA A 244 -17.12 -5.35 -8.47
CA ALA A 244 -16.61 -5.06 -7.13
C ALA A 244 -16.63 -3.55 -6.81
N MET A 245 -16.30 -2.71 -7.78
CA MET A 245 -16.33 -1.26 -7.61
C MET A 245 -17.76 -0.71 -7.61
N ALA A 246 -18.67 -1.33 -8.35
CA ALA A 246 -20.09 -1.02 -8.26
C ALA A 246 -20.63 -1.32 -6.85
N GLU A 247 -20.24 -2.45 -6.25
CA GLU A 247 -20.58 -2.79 -4.86
C GLU A 247 -19.93 -1.83 -3.85
N ALA A 248 -18.66 -1.45 -4.06
CA ALA A 248 -17.97 -0.46 -3.23
C ALA A 248 -18.68 0.90 -3.28
N ALA A 249 -19.14 1.32 -4.47
CA ALA A 249 -19.88 2.57 -4.64
C ALA A 249 -21.22 2.57 -3.89
N LYS A 250 -21.93 1.43 -3.84
CA LYS A 250 -23.14 1.28 -3.02
C LYS A 250 -22.80 1.44 -1.54
N PHE A 251 -21.78 0.73 -1.05
CA PHE A 251 -21.39 0.79 0.36
C PHE A 251 -20.87 2.18 0.77
N ALA A 252 -20.19 2.89 -0.13
CA ALA A 252 -19.70 4.26 0.09
C ALA A 252 -20.83 5.23 0.49
N THR A 253 -22.06 5.01 0.01
CA THR A 253 -23.21 5.85 0.37
C THR A 253 -23.57 5.80 1.86
N VAL A 254 -23.21 4.72 2.54
CA VAL A 254 -23.42 4.53 3.98
C VAL A 254 -22.14 4.86 4.76
N TRP A 255 -20.98 4.41 4.26
CA TRP A 255 -19.69 4.60 4.90
C TRP A 255 -19.28 6.08 5.00
N VAL A 256 -19.34 6.84 3.90
CA VAL A 256 -18.85 8.22 3.86
C VAL A 256 -19.62 9.15 4.83
N PRO A 257 -20.96 9.12 4.90
CA PRO A 257 -21.69 9.89 5.91
C PRO A 257 -21.37 9.46 7.35
N PHE A 258 -21.22 8.16 7.61
CA PHE A 258 -20.84 7.64 8.93
C PHE A 258 -19.48 8.19 9.37
N CYS A 259 -18.49 8.14 8.48
CA CYS A 259 -17.16 8.70 8.70
C CYS A 259 -17.20 10.18 9.08
N ARG A 260 -17.96 10.98 8.32
CA ARG A 260 -18.03 12.44 8.52
C ARG A 260 -18.82 12.82 9.76
N LYS A 261 -19.93 12.12 10.04
CA LYS A 261 -20.78 12.37 11.21
C LYS A 261 -20.03 12.14 12.52
N HIS A 262 -19.25 11.06 12.58
CA HIS A 262 -18.59 10.62 13.82
C HIS A 262 -17.09 10.90 13.87
N GLY A 263 -16.52 11.50 12.82
CA GLY A 263 -15.09 11.85 12.78
C GLY A 263 -14.17 10.64 12.95
N ILE A 264 -14.54 9.48 12.40
CA ILE A 264 -13.81 8.23 12.65
C ILE A 264 -12.43 8.22 11.99
N GLU A 265 -11.45 7.64 12.66
CA GLU A 265 -10.12 7.38 12.11
C GLU A 265 -9.65 5.99 12.53
N PRO A 266 -9.02 5.21 11.63
CA PRO A 266 -8.75 5.46 10.22
C PRO A 266 -10.02 5.40 9.34
N ARG A 267 -9.93 5.95 8.12
CA ARG A 267 -11.06 6.06 7.17
C ARG A 267 -11.29 4.79 6.33
N GLY A 268 -10.36 3.85 6.35
CA GLY A 268 -10.53 2.53 5.73
C GLY A 268 -11.38 1.62 6.62
N PRO A 269 -12.48 1.03 6.10
CA PRO A 269 -13.41 0.28 6.94
C PRO A 269 -12.80 -0.99 7.54
N GLU A 270 -11.99 -1.74 6.78
CA GLU A 270 -11.26 -2.91 7.31
C GLU A 270 -10.40 -2.54 8.53
N SER A 271 -9.49 -1.58 8.33
CA SER A 271 -8.59 -1.11 9.38
C SER A 271 -9.35 -0.52 10.57
N TYR A 272 -10.43 0.23 10.31
CA TYR A 272 -11.26 0.82 11.36
C TYR A 272 -11.86 -0.25 12.27
N PHE A 273 -12.45 -1.30 11.70
CA PHE A 273 -13.11 -2.29 12.53
C PHE A 273 -12.18 -3.39 13.10
N GLU A 274 -10.94 -3.48 12.61
CA GLU A 274 -9.91 -4.34 13.20
C GLU A 274 -9.27 -3.72 14.45
N LEU A 275 -9.42 -2.42 14.66
CA LEU A 275 -8.93 -1.74 15.86
C LEU A 275 -9.59 -2.30 17.12
N LYS A 276 -8.74 -2.65 18.09
CA LYS A 276 -9.19 -3.11 19.42
C LYS A 276 -9.80 -1.99 20.25
N SER A 277 -9.32 -0.77 20.07
CA SER A 277 -9.79 0.45 20.74
C SER A 277 -10.22 1.47 19.70
N HIS A 278 -11.42 2.03 19.88
CA HIS A 278 -11.97 3.02 18.96
C HIS A 278 -11.97 4.37 19.69
N PRO A 279 -11.01 5.28 19.41
CA PRO A 279 -11.04 6.62 19.97
C PRO A 279 -12.27 7.35 19.44
N TYR A 280 -13.29 7.49 20.30
CA TYR A 280 -14.53 8.18 19.97
C TYR A 280 -14.42 9.66 20.35
N MET A 281 -14.49 10.55 19.35
CA MET A 281 -14.45 12.01 19.51
C MET A 281 -15.84 12.66 19.31
N GLY A 282 -16.91 11.87 19.24
CA GLY A 282 -18.26 12.34 18.89
C GLY A 282 -19.09 12.84 20.08
N ARG A 283 -20.25 13.46 19.78
CA ARG A 283 -21.11 14.14 20.76
C ARG A 283 -22.21 13.26 21.39
N SER A 284 -22.66 12.19 20.73
CA SER A 284 -23.72 11.30 21.22
C SER A 284 -23.33 9.82 21.10
N GLN A 285 -22.95 9.23 22.24
CA GLN A 285 -22.44 7.86 22.30
C GLN A 285 -23.49 6.81 21.89
N GLU A 286 -24.77 7.04 22.17
CA GLU A 286 -25.87 6.11 21.84
C GLU A 286 -26.14 6.02 20.33
N ASP A 287 -26.23 7.18 19.65
CA ASP A 287 -26.38 7.22 18.19
C ASP A 287 -25.18 6.58 17.49
N PHE A 288 -23.97 6.82 18.01
CA PHE A 288 -22.76 6.21 17.49
C PHE A 288 -22.76 4.69 17.61
N VAL A 289 -23.17 4.13 18.76
CA VAL A 289 -23.21 2.67 18.96
C VAL A 289 -24.20 2.02 18.00
N ASN A 290 -25.37 2.61 17.82
CA ASN A 290 -26.40 2.11 16.90
C ASN A 290 -25.95 2.21 15.44
N ASP A 291 -25.45 3.37 15.01
CA ASP A 291 -24.91 3.57 13.66
C ASP A 291 -23.76 2.61 13.38
N ARG A 292 -22.79 2.50 14.29
CA ARG A 292 -21.61 1.63 14.14
C ARG A 292 -22.02 0.16 14.00
N ARG A 293 -23.00 -0.31 14.78
CA ARG A 293 -23.49 -1.69 14.68
C ARG A 293 -24.12 -1.96 13.32
N ARG A 294 -24.94 -1.04 12.82
CA ARG A 294 -25.56 -1.13 11.49
C ARG A 294 -24.50 -1.14 10.39
N VAL A 295 -23.59 -0.16 10.40
CA VAL A 295 -22.54 -0.02 9.38
C VAL A 295 -21.58 -1.21 9.39
N ARG A 296 -21.30 -1.79 10.56
CA ARG A 296 -20.52 -3.04 10.65
C ARG A 296 -21.21 -4.19 9.94
N GLY A 297 -22.52 -4.36 10.13
CA GLY A 297 -23.32 -5.36 9.41
C GLY A 297 -23.30 -5.14 7.90
N ASP A 298 -23.52 -3.90 7.46
CA ASP A 298 -23.47 -3.52 6.03
C ASP A 298 -22.07 -3.78 5.43
N TYR A 299 -21.00 -3.60 6.21
CA TYR A 299 -19.62 -3.89 5.79
C TYR A 299 -19.34 -5.38 5.68
N ASP A 300 -19.79 -6.18 6.65
CA ASP A 300 -19.63 -7.64 6.61
C ASP A 300 -20.41 -8.25 5.42
N GLU A 301 -21.59 -7.71 5.11
CA GLU A 301 -22.36 -8.09 3.92
C GLU A 301 -21.65 -7.69 2.62
N PHE A 302 -21.10 -6.46 2.57
CA PHE A 302 -20.26 -6.01 1.47
C PHE A 302 -19.05 -6.93 1.25
N LYS A 303 -18.31 -7.30 2.31
CA LYS A 303 -17.20 -8.26 2.24
C LYS A 303 -17.65 -9.61 1.68
N ALA A 304 -18.78 -10.12 2.13
CA ALA A 304 -19.33 -11.39 1.64
C ALA A 304 -19.66 -11.32 0.14
N ARG A 305 -20.27 -10.22 -0.33
CA ARG A 305 -20.55 -10.02 -1.77
C ARG A 305 -19.27 -9.95 -2.61
N ILE A 306 -18.27 -9.20 -2.18
CA ILE A 306 -16.97 -9.13 -2.89
C ILE A 306 -16.29 -10.50 -2.98
N ASN A 307 -16.29 -11.27 -1.89
CA ASN A 307 -15.68 -12.60 -1.87
C ASN A 307 -16.45 -13.63 -2.71
N GLY A 308 -17.78 -13.49 -2.83
CA GLY A 308 -18.62 -14.36 -3.67
C GLY A 308 -18.57 -14.03 -5.15
N LEU A 309 -18.18 -12.80 -5.50
CA LEU A 309 -18.34 -12.22 -6.83
C LEU A 309 -17.66 -13.03 -7.96
N GLU A 310 -16.49 -13.60 -7.70
CA GLU A 310 -15.80 -14.44 -8.67
C GLU A 310 -16.64 -15.68 -9.06
N ASN A 311 -17.24 -16.34 -8.06
CA ASN A 311 -18.08 -17.51 -8.29
C ASN A 311 -19.41 -17.11 -8.93
N ASP A 312 -19.99 -15.99 -8.51
CA ASP A 312 -21.25 -15.48 -9.07
C ASP A 312 -21.11 -15.14 -10.57
N ILE A 313 -20.02 -14.48 -10.95
CA ILE A 313 -19.72 -14.15 -12.36
C ILE A 313 -19.53 -15.43 -13.19
N ARG A 314 -18.79 -16.42 -12.66
CA ARG A 314 -18.60 -17.71 -13.34
C ARG A 314 -19.92 -18.44 -13.54
N GLN A 315 -20.68 -18.65 -12.47
CA GLN A 315 -21.96 -19.37 -12.51
C GLN A 315 -22.95 -18.68 -13.45
N ARG A 316 -23.04 -17.36 -13.39
CA ARG A 316 -23.90 -16.56 -14.28
C ARG A 316 -23.47 -16.72 -15.74
N SER A 317 -22.17 -16.60 -16.01
CA SER A 317 -21.64 -16.74 -17.38
C SER A 317 -21.88 -18.14 -17.94
N ASP A 318 -21.70 -19.18 -17.13
CA ASP A 318 -21.99 -20.56 -17.50
C ASP A 318 -23.48 -20.78 -17.80
N ALA A 319 -24.37 -20.21 -16.99
CA ALA A 319 -25.80 -20.28 -17.22
C ALA A 319 -26.22 -19.62 -18.55
N TYR A 320 -25.68 -18.44 -18.86
CA TYR A 320 -25.96 -17.76 -20.14
C TYR A 320 -25.36 -18.50 -21.33
N ASN A 321 -24.14 -19.02 -21.22
CA ASN A 321 -23.50 -19.82 -22.26
C ASN A 321 -24.29 -21.11 -22.53
N ALA A 322 -24.76 -21.79 -21.48
CA ALA A 322 -25.62 -22.98 -21.61
C ALA A 322 -26.99 -22.64 -22.23
N ALA A 323 -27.61 -21.53 -21.81
CA ALA A 323 -28.90 -21.10 -22.33
C ALA A 323 -28.86 -20.73 -23.83
N ARG A 324 -27.71 -20.24 -24.33
CA ARG A 324 -27.49 -19.97 -25.76
C ARG A 324 -27.05 -21.17 -26.57
N GLY A 325 -26.91 -22.34 -25.95
CA GLY A 325 -26.53 -23.57 -26.65
C GLY A 325 -25.11 -23.53 -27.21
N LEU A 326 -24.17 -22.93 -26.46
CA LEU A 326 -22.77 -22.85 -26.85
C LEU A 326 -22.24 -24.24 -27.24
N LYS A 327 -21.73 -24.36 -28.46
CA LYS A 327 -21.16 -25.61 -28.98
C LYS A 327 -19.73 -25.80 -28.48
N ASP A 328 -19.28 -27.05 -28.40
CA ASP A 328 -17.89 -27.36 -28.10
C ASP A 328 -16.95 -26.65 -29.09
N GLY A 329 -16.06 -25.80 -28.57
CA GLY A 329 -15.08 -25.02 -29.33
C GLY A 329 -15.43 -23.56 -29.59
N GLU A 330 -16.65 -23.09 -29.25
CA GLU A 330 -16.98 -21.67 -29.27
C GLU A 330 -16.45 -20.95 -28.01
N PRO A 331 -16.00 -19.69 -28.13
CA PRO A 331 -15.41 -18.97 -27.01
C PRO A 331 -16.46 -18.67 -25.93
N ARG A 332 -16.08 -18.90 -24.67
CA ARG A 332 -16.97 -18.74 -23.51
C ARG A 332 -17.04 -17.27 -23.09
N ALA A 333 -18.11 -16.61 -23.51
CA ALA A 333 -18.37 -15.21 -23.17
C ALA A 333 -18.52 -15.02 -21.66
N THR A 334 -18.00 -13.90 -21.16
CA THR A 334 -18.27 -13.42 -19.80
C THR A 334 -19.48 -12.49 -19.84
N TRP A 335 -20.47 -12.76 -18.98
CA TRP A 335 -21.77 -12.09 -19.05
C TRP A 335 -21.98 -11.14 -17.86
N MET A 336 -22.51 -9.96 -18.17
CA MET A 336 -22.98 -8.99 -17.19
C MET A 336 -24.34 -9.39 -16.61
N ALA A 337 -24.73 -8.77 -15.50
CA ALA A 337 -26.02 -9.03 -14.84
C ALA A 337 -27.26 -8.66 -15.68
N ASP A 338 -27.12 -7.78 -16.67
CA ASP A 338 -28.18 -7.37 -17.60
C ASP A 338 -28.32 -8.32 -18.81
N GLY A 339 -27.48 -9.35 -18.91
CA GLY A 339 -27.47 -10.30 -20.02
C GLY A 339 -26.74 -9.79 -21.27
N THR A 340 -25.94 -8.72 -21.16
CA THR A 340 -24.98 -8.31 -22.19
C THR A 340 -23.63 -8.99 -22.00
N GLN A 341 -22.84 -9.09 -23.07
CA GLN A 341 -21.47 -9.60 -23.00
C GLN A 341 -20.54 -8.50 -22.49
N TRP A 342 -19.55 -8.88 -21.68
CA TRP A 342 -18.56 -7.94 -21.21
C TRP A 342 -17.61 -7.53 -22.34
N GLU A 343 -17.46 -6.23 -22.56
CA GLU A 343 -16.59 -5.68 -23.62
C GLU A 343 -15.09 -5.83 -23.33
N GLY A 344 -14.73 -6.08 -22.06
CA GLY A 344 -13.33 -6.17 -21.63
C GLY A 344 -12.79 -7.60 -21.64
N THR A 345 -11.83 -7.84 -20.75
CA THR A 345 -11.21 -9.16 -20.60
C THR A 345 -12.20 -10.18 -20.03
N TRP A 346 -12.36 -11.30 -20.74
CA TRP A 346 -13.16 -12.43 -20.30
C TRP A 346 -12.41 -13.33 -19.32
N VAL A 347 -13.16 -14.08 -18.50
CA VAL A 347 -12.59 -15.10 -17.60
C VAL A 347 -11.83 -16.16 -18.41
N GLU A 348 -12.40 -16.57 -19.55
CA GLU A 348 -11.73 -17.41 -20.54
C GLU A 348 -11.28 -16.54 -21.72
N PRO A 349 -9.96 -16.38 -21.94
CA PRO A 349 -9.45 -15.48 -22.97
C PRO A 349 -9.88 -15.90 -24.39
N SER A 350 -10.53 -14.97 -25.10
CA SER A 350 -10.93 -15.11 -26.52
C SER A 350 -10.31 -13.99 -27.36
N GLU A 351 -10.31 -14.13 -28.69
CA GLU A 351 -9.94 -13.05 -29.62
C GLU A 351 -10.75 -11.78 -29.33
N ASN A 352 -10.10 -10.62 -29.27
CA ASN A 352 -10.66 -9.31 -28.86
C ASN A 352 -11.17 -9.22 -27.41
N HIS A 353 -10.93 -10.24 -26.59
CA HIS A 353 -11.28 -10.25 -25.15
C HIS A 353 -10.16 -10.83 -24.28
N ARG A 354 -8.90 -10.71 -24.71
CA ARG A 354 -7.73 -11.06 -23.89
C ARG A 354 -7.24 -9.83 -23.15
N LYS A 355 -6.45 -10.04 -22.08
CA LYS A 355 -5.81 -8.95 -21.36
C LYS A 355 -4.96 -8.09 -22.32
N GLY A 356 -5.34 -6.82 -22.48
CA GLY A 356 -4.68 -5.87 -23.38
C GLY A 356 -5.13 -5.94 -24.85
N ASP A 357 -6.06 -6.83 -25.18
CA ASP A 357 -6.66 -7.03 -26.50
C ASP A 357 -8.18 -6.89 -26.38
N HIS A 358 -8.63 -5.66 -26.13
CA HIS A 358 -10.03 -5.22 -26.13
C HIS A 358 -10.07 -3.68 -26.18
N ALA A 359 -11.21 -3.08 -26.52
CA ALA A 359 -11.36 -1.62 -26.55
C ALA A 359 -11.25 -0.99 -25.16
N GLY A 360 -10.89 0.30 -25.10
CA GLY A 360 -10.91 1.07 -23.86
C GLY A 360 -12.33 1.21 -23.31
N ILE A 361 -12.51 1.00 -22.01
CA ILE A 361 -13.81 1.07 -21.33
C ILE A 361 -13.76 2.21 -20.32
N VAL A 362 -14.71 3.14 -20.42
CA VAL A 362 -14.87 4.26 -19.48
C VAL A 362 -16.25 4.19 -18.86
N LEU A 363 -16.32 4.13 -17.53
CA LEU A 363 -17.58 4.02 -16.80
C LEU A 363 -17.65 5.10 -15.73
N VAL A 364 -18.75 5.86 -15.75
CA VAL A 364 -18.99 6.94 -14.79
C VAL A 364 -20.10 6.51 -13.83
N SER A 365 -19.76 6.41 -12.55
CA SER A 365 -20.73 6.35 -11.46
C SER A 365 -20.82 7.72 -10.80
N ARG A 366 -21.93 8.03 -10.10
CA ARG A 366 -22.23 9.36 -9.53
C ARG A 366 -21.14 9.93 -8.61
N ARG A 367 -20.09 9.16 -8.26
CA ARG A 367 -18.89 9.57 -7.50
C ARG A 367 -17.58 8.89 -7.93
N PHE A 368 -17.56 8.17 -9.05
CA PHE A 368 -16.39 7.45 -9.54
C PHE A 368 -16.27 7.52 -11.04
N LEU A 369 -15.05 7.56 -11.53
CA LEU A 369 -14.77 7.35 -12.93
C LEU A 369 -13.77 6.20 -13.06
N LEU A 370 -14.23 5.09 -13.61
CA LEU A 370 -13.39 3.96 -13.98
C LEU A 370 -12.82 4.26 -15.37
N LEU A 371 -11.51 4.43 -15.47
CA LEU A 371 -10.80 4.65 -16.73
C LEU A 371 -10.02 3.39 -17.08
N ARG A 372 -9.95 3.05 -18.37
CA ARG A 372 -8.82 2.28 -18.88
C ARG A 372 -8.35 2.91 -20.17
N ALA A 373 -7.05 3.25 -20.22
CA ALA A 373 -6.40 3.66 -21.45
C ALA A 373 -6.14 2.43 -22.33
N SER A 374 -6.54 2.52 -23.60
CA SER A 374 -6.18 1.53 -24.63
C SER A 374 -4.66 1.53 -24.83
N SER A 375 -4.05 0.36 -25.05
CA SER A 375 -2.62 0.26 -25.39
C SER A 375 -2.28 0.88 -26.75
N THR A 376 -3.28 1.32 -27.51
CA THR A 376 -3.12 1.99 -28.81
C THR A 376 -3.10 3.52 -28.74
N ASP A 377 -3.47 4.14 -27.62
CA ASP A 377 -3.62 5.60 -27.53
C ASP A 377 -2.64 6.22 -26.51
N THR A 378 -1.34 6.15 -26.80
CA THR A 378 -0.31 6.95 -26.11
C THR A 378 -0.26 8.41 -26.57
N HIS A 379 -1.35 8.97 -27.11
CA HIS A 379 -1.32 10.32 -27.70
C HIS A 379 -2.43 11.30 -27.26
N VAL A 380 -3.29 10.98 -26.30
CA VAL A 380 -4.30 11.94 -25.86
C VAL A 380 -4.44 11.98 -24.33
N ALA A 381 -3.55 12.74 -23.69
CA ALA A 381 -3.80 13.46 -22.43
C ALA A 381 -2.61 14.40 -22.17
N GLU A 382 -2.62 15.56 -22.84
CA GLU A 382 -1.99 16.79 -22.33
C GLU A 382 -3.06 17.66 -21.69
#